data_AF-A0A2J7ZPU4-F1
#
_entry.id   AF-A0A2J7ZPU4-F1
#
_cell.length_a   1.000
_cell.length_b   1.000
_cell.length_c   1.000
_cell.angle_alpha   90.00
_cell.angle_beta   90.00
_cell.angle_gamma   90.00
#
_symmetry.space_group_name_H-M   'P 1'
#
loop_
_entity.id
_entity.type
_entity.pdbx_description
1 polymer ?
#
loop_
_entity_poly.entity_id
_entity_poly.type
_entity_poly.pdbx_seq_one_letter_code
_entity_poly.pdbx_strand_id
1 'polypeptide(L)'
;MEGVLKVIASTRAAIGCIQAKLDAPDPQTAQWERQAWVEEVKALQRQLAELLMMENRLAGASAAGATVPAADTSREYIRQCITPVEVFNTAQLHDALLAPLGCALPVNSPQRFVLVQGDASLGAKLASVQEEAEVGTAHMFRDWVSVAITHQFALFSFFVADAIINIFARYFPELRISIDCDIVDRSGGARLRPDLLCRVCNALLFKGEHKADRSQFDAAVNELRAKMAKPWDPELQPGVPLPFMLAYAAAGSLLQFFAIETSAASGDVQVVPISPKYDLTLPAHRVEALHATCNVFRILRHTALAIPAIDLGLGQRLVARDGDGRIVRFIHKRIPEFRARHEGAGINDLAQLEAAYEATAGQPGVIQVYTGGSDGGPRLDACGDYIVHLSPVGRPNHGAPSAELERKAAVRAVLEALAALHAKGLVHRDVRWPNLIRTARGAWLLIDLEHVGDAGRSCPPALPLCHAPGMLEAGSIFTTASDLVMVAQQLLSGAPGPLVDELRQQLQARSLTAVEALQHAWFSHPP
;
A
#
# COMPACT_ATOMS: atom_id res chain seq x y z
N MET A 1 -36.30 -6.48 15.78
CA MET A 1 -36.56 -5.13 15.24
C MET A 1 -36.41 -4.05 16.31
N GLU A 2 -37.16 -4.11 17.41
CA GLU A 2 -37.15 -3.08 18.47
C GLU A 2 -35.77 -2.85 19.13
N GLY A 3 -34.97 -3.90 19.33
CA GLY A 3 -33.60 -3.77 19.83
C GLY A 3 -32.65 -3.05 18.88
N VAL A 4 -32.73 -3.33 17.56
CA VAL A 4 -31.91 -2.67 16.53
C VAL A 4 -32.29 -1.20 16.41
N LEU A 5 -33.58 -0.88 16.45
CA LEU A 5 -34.08 0.50 16.41
C LEU A 5 -33.60 1.33 17.62
N LYS A 6 -33.55 0.73 18.82
CA LYS A 6 -33.01 1.39 20.02
C LYS A 6 -31.52 1.68 19.89
N VAL A 7 -30.74 0.75 19.35
CA VAL A 7 -29.30 0.97 19.10
C VAL A 7 -29.09 2.05 18.04
N ILE A 8 -29.85 2.04 16.94
CA ILE A 8 -29.80 3.07 15.90
C ILE A 8 -30.11 4.46 16.46
N ALA A 9 -31.18 4.58 17.27
CA ALA A 9 -31.53 5.84 17.91
C ALA A 9 -30.43 6.35 18.86
N SER A 10 -29.83 5.44 19.64
CA SER A 10 -28.72 5.76 20.54
C SER A 10 -27.46 6.21 19.77
N THR A 11 -27.06 5.48 18.73
CA THR A 11 -25.92 5.83 17.88
C THR A 11 -26.15 7.17 17.16
N ARG A 12 -27.38 7.45 16.71
CA ARG A 12 -27.76 8.76 16.14
C ARG A 12 -27.61 9.90 17.15
N ALA A 13 -28.08 9.71 18.38
CA ALA A 13 -27.95 10.70 19.44
C ALA A 13 -26.49 10.97 19.78
N ALA A 14 -25.66 9.92 19.84
CA ALA A 14 -24.22 10.05 20.08
C ALA A 14 -23.52 10.85 18.96
N ILE A 15 -23.78 10.53 17.68
CA ILE A 15 -23.25 11.28 16.54
C ILE A 15 -23.67 12.76 16.61
N GLY A 16 -24.97 13.03 16.83
CA GLY A 16 -25.48 14.41 16.91
C GLY A 16 -24.86 15.22 18.05
N CYS A 17 -24.61 14.59 19.21
CA CYS A 17 -23.96 15.23 20.35
C CYS A 17 -22.50 15.63 20.05
N ILE A 18 -21.74 14.73 19.43
CA ILE A 18 -20.34 15.01 19.08
C ILE A 18 -20.28 16.05 17.94
N GLN A 19 -21.21 15.99 16.98
CA GLN A 19 -21.27 16.96 15.88
C GLN A 19 -21.58 18.37 16.37
N ALA A 20 -22.50 18.53 17.33
CA ALA A 20 -22.78 19.84 17.91
C ALA A 20 -21.54 20.47 18.58
N LYS A 21 -20.66 19.65 19.16
CA LYS A 21 -19.36 20.10 19.70
C LYS A 21 -18.35 20.47 18.61
N LEU A 22 -18.42 19.83 17.44
CA LEU A 22 -17.56 20.14 16.29
C LEU A 22 -18.00 21.43 15.57
N ASP A 23 -19.30 21.67 15.48
CA ASP A 23 -19.87 22.84 14.79
C ASP A 23 -19.76 24.13 15.65
N ALA A 24 -19.77 24.00 16.98
CA ALA A 24 -19.60 25.09 17.92
C ALA A 24 -18.53 24.76 18.98
N PRO A 25 -17.26 24.64 18.59
CA PRO A 25 -16.22 24.18 19.49
C PRO A 25 -15.83 25.28 20.48
N ASP A 26 -15.59 24.91 21.73
CA ASP A 26 -15.05 25.83 22.73
C ASP A 26 -13.71 26.40 22.21
N PRO A 27 -13.49 27.73 22.29
CA PRO A 27 -12.21 28.35 21.94
C PRO A 27 -10.99 27.71 22.61
N GLN A 28 -11.16 27.07 23.77
CA GLN A 28 -10.11 26.36 24.50
C GLN A 28 -9.92 24.90 24.08
N THR A 29 -10.82 24.32 23.29
CA THR A 29 -10.69 22.92 22.83
C THR A 29 -9.46 22.78 21.95
N ALA A 30 -8.52 21.96 22.40
CA ALA A 30 -7.29 21.70 21.68
C ALA A 30 -7.56 20.99 20.35
N GLN A 31 -6.75 21.28 19.32
CA GLN A 31 -6.91 20.72 17.97
C GLN A 31 -6.89 19.18 17.95
N TRP A 32 -6.12 18.54 18.84
CA TRP A 32 -6.06 17.08 18.95
C TRP A 32 -7.36 16.48 19.50
N GLU A 33 -8.09 17.21 20.35
CA GLU A 33 -9.36 16.79 20.93
C GLU A 33 -10.48 16.88 19.90
N ARG A 34 -10.50 17.96 19.10
CA ARG A 34 -11.38 18.09 17.93
C ARG A 34 -11.14 16.95 16.93
N GLN A 35 -9.88 16.59 16.68
CA GLN A 35 -9.55 15.47 15.80
C GLN A 35 -10.00 14.11 16.36
N ALA A 36 -9.92 13.91 17.68
CA ALA A 36 -10.40 12.69 18.33
C ALA A 36 -11.93 12.54 18.17
N TRP A 37 -12.68 13.63 18.32
CA TRP A 37 -14.12 13.66 18.08
C TRP A 37 -14.48 13.31 16.63
N VAL A 38 -13.70 13.78 15.65
CA VAL A 38 -13.89 13.41 14.23
C VAL A 38 -13.72 11.90 14.02
N GLU A 39 -12.71 11.28 14.63
CA GLU A 39 -12.49 9.84 14.48
C GLU A 39 -13.54 8.99 15.20
N GLU A 40 -14.01 9.44 16.37
CA GLU A 40 -15.11 8.80 17.09
C GLU A 40 -16.41 8.85 16.27
N VAL A 41 -16.70 10.00 15.67
CA VAL A 41 -17.83 10.17 14.74
C VAL A 41 -17.70 9.25 13.53
N LYS A 42 -16.52 9.16 12.90
CA LYS A 42 -16.27 8.20 11.80
C LYS A 42 -16.53 6.74 12.20
N ALA A 43 -16.11 6.35 13.41
CA ALA A 43 -16.33 5.00 13.91
C ALA A 43 -17.82 4.71 14.15
N LEU A 44 -18.52 5.62 14.83
CA LEU A 44 -19.97 5.51 15.07
C LEU A 44 -20.78 5.51 13.77
N GLN A 45 -20.32 6.19 12.73
CA GLN A 45 -20.97 6.21 11.43
C GLN A 45 -20.82 4.91 10.65
N ARG A 46 -19.64 4.29 10.70
CA ARG A 46 -19.45 2.93 10.16
C ARG A 46 -20.42 1.96 10.82
N GLN A 47 -20.52 2.03 12.15
CA GLN A 47 -21.47 1.23 12.92
C GLN A 47 -22.93 1.55 12.58
N LEU A 48 -23.29 2.83 12.44
CA LEU A 48 -24.64 3.25 12.07
C LEU A 48 -25.03 2.75 10.67
N ALA A 49 -24.12 2.82 9.70
CA ALA A 49 -24.35 2.31 8.36
C ALA A 49 -24.66 0.80 8.38
N GLU A 50 -23.85 0.01 9.10
CA GLU A 50 -24.08 -1.43 9.27
C GLU A 50 -25.44 -1.74 9.92
N LEU A 51 -25.82 -0.96 10.95
CA LEU A 51 -27.10 -1.11 11.63
C LEU A 51 -28.29 -0.72 10.73
N LEU A 52 -28.18 0.35 9.94
CA LEU A 52 -29.22 0.75 8.98
C LEU A 52 -29.40 -0.28 7.86
N MET A 53 -28.31 -0.90 7.38
CA MET A 53 -28.40 -2.03 6.45
C MET A 53 -29.04 -3.26 7.11
N MET A 54 -28.81 -3.47 8.41
CA MET A 54 -29.48 -4.54 9.15
C MET A 54 -30.97 -4.25 9.33
N GLU A 55 -31.34 -2.99 9.60
CA GLU A 55 -32.74 -2.54 9.67
C GLU A 55 -33.46 -2.73 8.34
N ASN A 56 -32.89 -2.28 7.22
CA ASN A 56 -33.48 -2.45 5.89
C ASN A 56 -33.72 -3.93 5.54
N ARG A 57 -32.76 -4.82 5.89
CA ARG A 57 -32.89 -6.27 5.72
C ARG A 57 -34.06 -6.86 6.53
N LEU A 58 -34.20 -6.42 7.79
CA LEU A 58 -35.28 -6.89 8.67
C LEU A 58 -36.65 -6.34 8.25
N ALA A 59 -36.72 -5.11 7.77
CA ALA A 59 -37.94 -4.49 7.26
C ALA A 59 -38.40 -5.16 5.94
N GLY A 60 -37.47 -5.52 5.05
CA GLY A 60 -37.77 -6.25 3.82
C GLY A 60 -38.32 -7.66 4.06
N ALA A 61 -37.78 -8.39 5.05
CA ALA A 61 -38.26 -9.71 5.44
C ALA A 61 -39.66 -9.70 6.08
N SER A 62 -40.10 -8.58 6.64
CA SER A 62 -41.44 -8.41 7.21
C SER A 62 -42.51 -8.10 6.17
N ALA A 63 -42.13 -7.56 5.00
CA ALA A 63 -43.06 -7.13 3.95
C ALA A 63 -43.30 -8.23 2.89
N ALA A 64 -42.31 -9.10 2.66
CA ALA A 64 -42.46 -10.27 1.81
C ALA A 64 -42.79 -11.49 2.68
N GLY A 65 -44.09 -11.87 2.73
CA GLY A 65 -44.51 -13.10 3.39
C GLY A 65 -43.63 -14.29 2.98
N ALA A 66 -43.19 -15.06 3.98
CA ALA A 66 -42.20 -16.13 3.91
C ALA A 66 -42.19 -16.89 2.58
N THR A 67 -41.40 -16.38 1.64
CA THR A 67 -40.97 -17.05 0.42
C THR A 67 -39.46 -17.00 0.47
N VAL A 68 -38.82 -18.13 0.12
CA VAL A 68 -37.37 -18.29 0.12
C VAL A 68 -36.74 -17.03 -0.49
N PRO A 69 -35.78 -16.35 0.18
CA PRO A 69 -35.24 -15.11 -0.34
C PRO A 69 -34.69 -15.40 -1.73
N ALA A 70 -35.22 -14.71 -2.75
CA ALA A 70 -34.59 -14.72 -4.06
C ALA A 70 -33.11 -14.35 -3.87
N ALA A 71 -32.21 -15.05 -4.56
CA ALA A 71 -30.78 -14.78 -4.46
C ALA A 71 -30.53 -13.29 -4.76
N ASP A 72 -29.76 -12.61 -3.89
CA ASP A 72 -29.44 -11.19 -4.07
C ASP A 72 -28.58 -11.01 -5.33
N THR A 73 -29.10 -10.24 -6.28
CA THR A 73 -28.50 -9.97 -7.60
C THR A 73 -27.65 -8.69 -7.61
N SER A 74 -27.34 -8.12 -6.45
CA SER A 74 -26.57 -6.87 -6.33
C SER A 74 -25.25 -6.91 -7.09
N ARG A 75 -24.58 -8.07 -7.16
CA ARG A 75 -23.32 -8.22 -7.90
C ARG A 75 -23.53 -8.01 -9.40
N GLU A 76 -24.56 -8.62 -9.96
CA GLU A 76 -24.93 -8.53 -11.37
C GLU A 76 -25.38 -7.10 -11.71
N TYR A 77 -26.23 -6.50 -10.85
CA TYR A 77 -26.70 -5.12 -11.04
C TYR A 77 -25.54 -4.12 -10.99
N ILE A 78 -24.61 -4.25 -10.02
CA ILE A 78 -23.41 -3.42 -9.94
C ILE A 78 -22.56 -3.56 -11.21
N ARG A 79 -22.42 -4.78 -11.76
CA ARG A 79 -21.65 -5.02 -12.99
C ARG A 79 -22.23 -4.32 -14.21
N GLN A 80 -23.56 -4.26 -14.32
CA GLN A 80 -24.24 -3.50 -15.37
C GLN A 80 -24.03 -1.99 -15.16
N CYS A 81 -24.26 -1.52 -13.93
CA CYS A 81 -24.13 -0.11 -13.56
C CYS A 81 -22.72 0.44 -13.82
N ILE A 82 -21.69 -0.34 -13.50
CA ILE A 82 -20.28 0.05 -13.48
C ILE A 82 -19.51 -0.53 -14.69
N THR A 83 -20.06 -0.32 -15.90
CA THR A 83 -19.40 -0.71 -17.16
C THR A 83 -18.14 0.15 -17.39
N PRO A 84 -16.96 -0.40 -17.77
CA PRO A 84 -15.73 0.38 -17.86
C PRO A 84 -15.84 1.54 -18.86
N VAL A 85 -15.18 2.66 -18.56
CA VAL A 85 -15.12 3.84 -19.45
C VAL A 85 -13.67 4.18 -19.70
N GLU A 86 -13.32 4.32 -20.97
CA GLU A 86 -12.00 4.71 -21.41
C GLU A 86 -11.86 6.24 -21.38
N VAL A 87 -10.78 6.72 -20.77
CA VAL A 87 -10.46 8.14 -20.68
C VAL A 87 -8.96 8.29 -20.89
N PHE A 88 -8.58 9.18 -21.82
CA PHE A 88 -7.19 9.32 -22.27
C PHE A 88 -6.50 10.59 -21.77
N ASN A 89 -7.24 11.59 -21.30
CA ASN A 89 -6.68 12.86 -20.83
C ASN A 89 -7.62 13.58 -19.86
N THR A 90 -7.11 14.62 -19.20
CA THR A 90 -7.84 15.40 -18.20
C THR A 90 -9.03 16.17 -18.75
N ALA A 91 -8.99 16.57 -20.03
CA ALA A 91 -10.11 17.28 -20.67
C ALA A 91 -11.37 16.42 -20.78
N GLN A 92 -11.22 15.09 -20.89
CA GLN A 92 -12.34 14.15 -20.99
C GLN A 92 -12.96 13.77 -19.63
N LEU A 93 -12.27 14.06 -18.52
CA LEU A 93 -12.68 13.58 -17.20
C LEU A 93 -13.98 14.19 -16.70
N HIS A 94 -14.20 15.48 -16.97
CA HIS A 94 -15.42 16.15 -16.54
C HIS A 94 -16.66 15.47 -17.14
N ASP A 95 -16.65 15.30 -18.46
CA ASP A 95 -17.75 14.65 -19.18
C ASP A 95 -17.90 13.18 -18.77
N ALA A 96 -16.78 12.47 -18.54
CA ALA A 96 -16.81 11.09 -18.07
C ALA A 96 -17.47 10.95 -16.68
N LEU A 97 -17.27 11.91 -15.77
CA LEU A 97 -17.92 11.90 -14.46
C LEU A 97 -19.41 12.24 -14.51
N LEU A 98 -19.86 12.95 -15.54
CA LEU A 98 -21.27 13.28 -15.75
C LEU A 98 -22.01 12.26 -16.62
N ALA A 99 -21.26 11.41 -17.34
CA ALA A 99 -21.81 10.43 -18.27
C ALA A 99 -22.83 9.48 -17.59
N PRO A 100 -23.91 9.08 -18.28
CA PRO A 100 -24.88 8.11 -17.76
C PRO A 100 -24.20 6.79 -17.34
N LEU A 101 -24.68 6.21 -16.24
CA LEU A 101 -24.30 4.86 -15.81
C LEU A 101 -24.94 3.80 -16.72
N GLY A 102 -24.46 2.56 -16.68
CA GLY A 102 -25.03 1.48 -17.50
C GLY A 102 -26.48 1.14 -17.13
N CYS A 103 -26.84 1.35 -15.87
CA CYS A 103 -28.21 1.37 -15.36
C CYS A 103 -28.29 2.39 -14.22
N ALA A 104 -29.51 2.82 -13.88
CA ALA A 104 -29.75 3.82 -12.86
C ALA A 104 -29.44 3.30 -11.44
N LEU A 105 -29.22 4.21 -10.49
CA LEU A 105 -28.89 3.84 -9.11
C LEU A 105 -30.13 3.30 -8.38
N PRO A 106 -30.06 2.09 -7.79
CA PRO A 106 -31.22 1.46 -7.19
C PRO A 106 -31.57 2.11 -5.84
N VAL A 107 -32.82 2.51 -5.66
CA VAL A 107 -33.34 3.13 -4.43
C VAL A 107 -34.69 2.56 -4.05
N ASN A 108 -35.08 2.74 -2.80
CA ASN A 108 -36.44 2.41 -2.36
C ASN A 108 -37.47 3.35 -3.02
N SER A 109 -38.63 2.82 -3.45
CA SER A 109 -39.66 3.58 -4.17
C SER A 109 -40.12 4.86 -3.46
N PRO A 110 -40.34 4.88 -2.12
CA PRO A 110 -40.69 6.11 -1.42
C PRO A 110 -39.60 7.19 -1.49
N GLN A 111 -38.33 6.77 -1.41
CA GLN A 111 -37.21 7.71 -1.50
C GLN A 111 -37.07 8.28 -2.92
N ARG A 112 -37.23 7.43 -3.95
CA ARG A 112 -37.24 7.88 -5.35
C ARG A 112 -38.32 8.94 -5.56
N PHE A 113 -39.54 8.67 -5.12
CA PHE A 113 -40.66 9.59 -5.29
C PHE A 113 -40.34 10.98 -4.70
N VAL A 114 -39.86 11.03 -3.46
CA VAL A 114 -39.49 12.29 -2.79
C VAL A 114 -38.38 13.03 -3.54
N LEU A 115 -37.34 12.30 -3.98
CA LEU A 115 -36.20 12.91 -4.67
C LEU A 115 -36.58 13.47 -6.05
N VAL A 116 -37.32 12.70 -6.84
CA VAL A 116 -37.74 13.09 -8.20
C VAL A 116 -38.80 14.18 -8.16
N GLN A 117 -39.66 14.22 -7.14
CA GLN A 117 -40.60 15.32 -6.94
C GLN A 117 -39.87 16.62 -6.58
N GLY A 118 -38.78 16.54 -5.80
CA GLY A 118 -37.94 17.69 -5.48
C GLY A 118 -37.08 18.17 -6.65
N ASP A 119 -36.64 17.25 -7.50
CA ASP A 119 -35.86 17.53 -8.71
C ASP A 119 -36.10 16.44 -9.79
N ALA A 120 -36.86 16.79 -10.82
CA ALA A 120 -37.23 15.88 -11.89
C ALA A 120 -36.01 15.37 -12.71
N SER A 121 -34.89 16.11 -12.72
CA SER A 121 -33.68 15.72 -13.47
C SER A 121 -33.03 14.46 -12.90
N LEU A 122 -33.29 14.14 -11.63
CA LEU A 122 -32.79 12.93 -10.98
C LEU A 122 -33.50 11.65 -11.45
N GLY A 123 -34.64 11.77 -12.14
CA GLY A 123 -35.46 10.64 -12.57
C GLY A 123 -34.70 9.61 -13.40
N ALA A 124 -33.80 10.07 -14.28
CA ALA A 124 -32.97 9.22 -15.14
C ALA A 124 -31.76 8.59 -14.41
N LYS A 125 -31.42 9.09 -13.22
CA LYS A 125 -30.25 8.63 -12.43
C LYS A 125 -30.62 7.61 -11.37
N LEU A 126 -31.90 7.49 -11.04
CA LEU A 126 -32.43 6.63 -9.99
C LEU A 126 -33.38 5.59 -10.60
N ALA A 127 -33.48 4.41 -10.00
CA ALA A 127 -34.49 3.41 -10.33
C ALA A 127 -35.05 2.80 -9.04
N SER A 128 -36.32 2.41 -9.05
CA SER A 128 -36.94 1.67 -7.96
C SER A 128 -37.61 0.40 -8.47
N VAL A 129 -38.04 -0.45 -7.53
CA VAL A 129 -38.71 -1.72 -7.82
C VAL A 129 -40.00 -1.54 -8.65
N GLN A 130 -40.61 -0.36 -8.62
CA GLN A 130 -41.80 -0.04 -9.41
C GLN A 130 -41.51 0.19 -10.89
N GLU A 131 -40.30 0.64 -11.23
CA GLU A 131 -39.88 0.88 -12.62
C GLU A 131 -39.05 -0.29 -13.18
N GLU A 132 -38.19 -0.87 -12.35
CA GLU A 132 -37.26 -1.93 -12.75
C GLU A 132 -37.34 -3.09 -11.77
N ALA A 133 -37.88 -4.23 -12.23
CA ALA A 133 -38.02 -5.43 -11.40
C ALA A 133 -36.66 -5.95 -10.86
N GLU A 134 -35.58 -5.71 -11.60
CA GLU A 134 -34.21 -6.08 -11.22
C GLU A 134 -33.70 -5.31 -9.98
N VAL A 135 -34.19 -4.09 -9.74
CA VAL A 135 -33.93 -3.35 -8.48
C VAL A 135 -34.53 -4.08 -7.28
N GLY A 136 -35.60 -4.85 -7.51
CA GLY A 136 -36.28 -5.65 -6.50
C GLY A 136 -35.41 -6.75 -5.91
N THR A 137 -34.43 -7.26 -6.66
CA THR A 137 -33.55 -8.37 -6.25
C THR A 137 -32.13 -7.93 -5.90
N ALA A 138 -31.72 -6.71 -6.27
CA ALA A 138 -30.43 -6.09 -5.92
C ALA A 138 -30.43 -5.47 -4.51
N HIS A 139 -30.79 -6.27 -3.49
CA HIS A 139 -31.08 -5.79 -2.15
C HIS A 139 -29.92 -5.05 -1.48
N MET A 140 -28.71 -5.65 -1.44
CA MET A 140 -27.56 -5.02 -0.83
C MET A 140 -27.18 -3.69 -1.49
N PHE A 141 -27.12 -3.62 -2.82
CA PHE A 141 -26.72 -2.40 -3.51
C PHE A 141 -27.74 -1.28 -3.32
N ARG A 142 -29.04 -1.61 -3.43
CA ARG A 142 -30.13 -0.67 -3.19
C ARG A 142 -30.08 -0.08 -1.78
N ASP A 143 -29.86 -0.91 -0.76
CA ASP A 143 -29.82 -0.46 0.63
C ASP A 143 -28.63 0.50 0.86
N TRP A 144 -27.47 0.23 0.24
CA TRP A 144 -26.31 1.13 0.30
C TRP A 144 -26.56 2.48 -0.35
N VAL A 145 -27.09 2.48 -1.57
CA VAL A 145 -27.45 3.72 -2.29
C VAL A 145 -28.48 4.52 -1.48
N SER A 146 -29.50 3.83 -0.98
CA SER A 146 -30.56 4.41 -0.14
C SER A 146 -30.01 5.06 1.13
N VAL A 147 -28.98 4.46 1.74
CA VAL A 147 -28.29 5.04 2.90
C VAL A 147 -27.46 6.25 2.49
N ALA A 148 -26.66 6.14 1.43
CA ALA A 148 -25.75 7.21 0.98
C ALA A 148 -26.48 8.53 0.61
N ILE A 149 -27.70 8.43 0.08
CA ILE A 149 -28.50 9.60 -0.33
C ILE A 149 -29.37 10.17 0.80
N THR A 150 -29.36 9.58 2.00
CA THR A 150 -30.11 10.11 3.15
C THR A 150 -29.39 11.28 3.82
N HIS A 151 -30.16 12.19 4.41
CA HIS A 151 -29.66 13.42 5.04
C HIS A 151 -28.70 13.16 6.22
N GLN A 152 -28.72 11.97 6.82
CA GLN A 152 -27.84 11.63 7.95
C GLN A 152 -26.37 11.46 7.54
N PHE A 153 -26.11 11.18 6.26
CA PHE A 153 -24.76 11.06 5.68
C PHE A 153 -24.33 12.31 4.91
N ALA A 154 -25.22 13.29 4.76
CA ALA A 154 -24.97 14.59 4.15
C ALA A 154 -23.84 15.39 4.81
N LEU A 155 -23.60 15.17 6.10
CA LEU A 155 -22.58 15.87 6.88
C LEU A 155 -21.17 15.27 6.69
N PHE A 156 -21.05 14.17 5.95
CA PHE A 156 -19.85 13.32 5.96
C PHE A 156 -19.46 12.92 4.54
N SER A 157 -18.81 13.85 3.86
CA SER A 157 -18.34 13.71 2.47
C SER A 157 -17.47 12.47 2.21
N PHE A 158 -16.80 11.95 3.23
CA PHE A 158 -16.02 10.71 3.13
C PHE A 158 -16.90 9.46 2.89
N PHE A 159 -18.17 9.42 3.32
CA PHE A 159 -19.00 8.23 3.14
C PHE A 159 -19.37 8.02 1.67
N VAL A 160 -19.58 9.09 0.91
CA VAL A 160 -20.01 9.02 -0.49
C VAL A 160 -18.89 8.48 -1.39
N ALA A 161 -17.64 8.93 -1.18
CA ALA A 161 -16.50 8.46 -1.96
C ALA A 161 -15.91 7.15 -1.39
N ASP A 162 -15.58 7.12 -0.10
CA ASP A 162 -14.76 6.05 0.48
C ASP A 162 -15.54 4.75 0.62
N ALA A 163 -16.76 4.83 1.19
CA ALA A 163 -17.55 3.63 1.48
C ALA A 163 -17.93 2.90 0.18
N ILE A 164 -18.19 3.67 -0.87
CA ILE A 164 -18.68 3.15 -2.15
C ILE A 164 -17.57 2.51 -2.96
N ILE A 165 -16.39 3.13 -2.99
CA ILE A 165 -15.22 2.51 -3.60
C ILE A 165 -14.85 1.23 -2.83
N ASN A 166 -14.97 1.21 -1.49
CA ASN A 166 -14.78 0.00 -0.68
C ASN A 166 -15.78 -1.11 -1.02
N ILE A 167 -17.05 -0.77 -1.26
CA ILE A 167 -18.09 -1.75 -1.63
C ILE A 167 -17.79 -2.32 -3.01
N PHE A 168 -17.53 -1.45 -3.99
CA PHE A 168 -17.24 -1.90 -5.34
C PHE A 168 -15.98 -2.76 -5.39
N ALA A 169 -14.94 -2.43 -4.62
CA ALA A 169 -13.76 -3.29 -4.48
C ALA A 169 -14.10 -4.73 -4.03
N ARG A 170 -15.14 -4.93 -3.19
CA ARG A 170 -15.59 -6.27 -2.77
C ARG A 170 -16.29 -7.05 -3.90
N TYR A 171 -16.98 -6.35 -4.80
CA TYR A 171 -17.72 -6.98 -5.91
C TYR A 171 -16.86 -7.22 -7.16
N PHE A 172 -15.69 -6.59 -7.24
CA PHE A 172 -14.69 -6.74 -8.31
C PHE A 172 -13.31 -7.20 -7.78
N PRO A 173 -13.21 -8.39 -7.17
CA PRO A 173 -11.94 -8.90 -6.62
C PRO A 173 -10.84 -9.06 -7.67
N GLU A 174 -11.21 -9.22 -8.94
CA GLU A 174 -10.29 -9.31 -10.08
C GLU A 174 -9.43 -8.04 -10.26
N LEU A 175 -9.89 -6.88 -9.79
CA LEU A 175 -9.20 -5.60 -9.93
C LEU A 175 -8.10 -5.40 -8.87
N ARG A 176 -7.97 -6.31 -7.88
CA ARG A 176 -6.97 -6.24 -6.80
C ARG A 176 -6.87 -4.84 -6.17
N ILE A 177 -8.03 -4.25 -5.86
CA ILE A 177 -8.12 -2.92 -5.27
C ILE A 177 -7.71 -2.99 -3.79
N SER A 178 -6.79 -2.13 -3.36
CA SER A 178 -6.47 -1.88 -1.96
C SER A 178 -6.77 -0.43 -1.60
N ILE A 179 -7.53 -0.22 -0.54
CA ILE A 179 -7.87 1.10 -0.02
C ILE A 179 -7.28 1.22 1.38
N ASP A 180 -6.61 2.32 1.63
CA ASP A 180 -5.85 2.58 2.84
C ASP A 180 -6.14 4.01 3.28
N CYS A 181 -6.67 4.15 4.49
CA CYS A 181 -7.00 5.44 5.08
C CYS A 181 -5.95 5.78 6.13
N ASP A 182 -5.54 7.04 6.24
CA ASP A 182 -4.56 7.45 7.25
C ASP A 182 -5.18 7.42 8.67
N ILE A 183 -5.02 6.30 9.35
CA ILE A 183 -5.32 6.16 10.79
C ILE A 183 -4.08 6.64 11.55
N VAL A 184 -4.24 7.78 12.22
CA VAL A 184 -3.17 8.53 12.92
C VAL A 184 -2.20 7.63 13.69
N ASP A 185 -0.93 7.62 13.27
CA ASP A 185 0.19 7.43 14.19
C ASP A 185 0.52 8.79 14.85
N ARG A 186 0.67 8.78 16.18
CA ARG A 186 0.91 9.95 17.05
C ARG A 186 2.31 10.57 16.90
N SER A 187 2.95 10.49 15.74
CA SER A 187 4.30 11.05 15.51
C SER A 187 4.19 12.35 14.70
N GLY A 188 4.34 13.49 15.38
CA GLY A 188 4.19 14.85 14.85
C GLY A 188 5.25 15.30 13.84
N GLY A 189 5.48 14.53 12.77
CA GLY A 189 6.15 15.02 11.55
C GLY A 189 5.12 15.58 10.56
N ALA A 190 5.56 16.46 9.66
CA ALA A 190 4.72 16.96 8.57
C ALA A 190 4.09 15.78 7.81
N ARG A 191 2.75 15.68 7.87
CA ARG A 191 2.00 14.63 7.18
C ARG A 191 2.04 14.86 5.68
N LEU A 192 3.00 14.23 5.01
CA LEU A 192 3.11 14.22 3.55
C LEU A 192 2.24 13.14 2.88
N ARG A 193 1.43 12.42 3.66
CA ARG A 193 0.56 11.31 3.23
C ARG A 193 -0.90 11.77 3.15
N PRO A 194 -1.63 11.43 2.07
CA PRO A 194 -3.06 11.69 1.96
C PRO A 194 -3.94 10.85 2.88
N ASP A 195 -5.11 11.39 3.21
CA ASP A 195 -6.04 10.76 4.14
C ASP A 195 -6.68 9.48 3.56
N LEU A 196 -6.84 9.40 2.23
CA LEU A 196 -7.24 8.19 1.52
C LEU A 196 -6.28 7.88 0.36
N LEU A 197 -5.90 6.62 0.24
CA LEU A 197 -5.17 6.06 -0.89
C LEU A 197 -5.91 4.85 -1.44
N CYS A 198 -6.15 4.83 -2.75
CA CYS A 198 -6.77 3.72 -3.46
C CYS A 198 -5.83 3.24 -4.57
N ARG A 199 -5.37 1.99 -4.43
CA ARG A 199 -4.43 1.35 -5.34
C ARG A 199 -5.10 0.21 -6.08
N VAL A 200 -4.78 0.06 -7.35
CA VAL A 200 -5.25 -1.03 -8.23
C VAL A 200 -4.01 -1.78 -8.68
N CYS A 201 -3.93 -3.09 -8.43
CA CYS A 201 -2.71 -3.87 -8.72
C CYS A 201 -1.45 -3.21 -8.13
N ASN A 202 -1.59 -2.60 -6.94
CA ASN A 202 -0.59 -1.78 -6.23
C ASN A 202 -0.20 -0.44 -6.90
N ALA A 203 -0.68 -0.10 -8.09
CA ALA A 203 -0.56 1.26 -8.65
C ALA A 203 -1.51 2.22 -7.92
N LEU A 204 -1.02 3.37 -7.47
CA LEU A 204 -1.84 4.40 -6.82
C LEU A 204 -2.59 5.20 -7.89
N LEU A 205 -3.90 5.02 -7.97
CA LEU A 205 -4.73 5.64 -9.02
C LEU A 205 -5.69 6.71 -8.50
N PHE A 206 -6.01 6.67 -7.20
CA PHE A 206 -6.97 7.58 -6.59
C PHE A 206 -6.55 7.95 -5.17
N LYS A 207 -6.67 9.24 -4.80
CA LYS A 207 -6.41 9.72 -3.44
C LYS A 207 -7.41 10.75 -2.93
N GLY A 208 -7.54 10.86 -1.62
CA GLY A 208 -8.48 11.76 -0.95
C GLY A 208 -7.86 12.58 0.16
N GLU A 209 -8.42 13.77 0.40
CA GLU A 209 -8.13 14.62 1.55
C GLU A 209 -9.41 15.05 2.24
N HIS A 210 -9.41 15.03 3.58
CA HIS A 210 -10.55 15.43 4.39
C HIS A 210 -10.21 16.53 5.38
N LYS A 211 -11.16 17.44 5.57
CA LYS A 211 -11.19 18.39 6.67
C LYS A 211 -12.54 18.35 7.38
N ALA A 212 -12.51 18.67 8.68
CA ALA A 212 -13.72 18.63 9.49
C ALA A 212 -14.65 19.81 9.15
N ASP A 213 -14.09 21.00 9.00
CA ASP A 213 -14.84 22.23 8.77
C ASP A 213 -14.91 22.56 7.27
N ARG A 214 -16.12 22.91 6.79
CA ARG A 214 -16.37 23.39 5.42
C ARG A 214 -15.46 24.56 5.03
N SER A 215 -15.08 25.43 5.99
CA SER A 215 -14.18 26.56 5.76
C SER A 215 -12.77 26.14 5.34
N GLN A 216 -12.38 24.90 5.65
CA GLN A 216 -11.06 24.34 5.35
C GLN A 216 -11.00 23.63 4.00
N PHE A 217 -12.01 23.78 3.14
CA PHE A 217 -12.05 23.13 1.84
C PHE A 217 -10.81 23.44 0.99
N ASP A 218 -10.39 24.70 0.92
CA ASP A 218 -9.20 25.08 0.14
C ASP A 218 -7.91 24.53 0.75
N ALA A 219 -7.87 24.34 2.08
CA ALA A 219 -6.77 23.65 2.74
C ALA A 219 -6.69 22.16 2.32
N ALA A 220 -7.84 21.49 2.18
CA ALA A 220 -7.90 20.11 1.65
C ALA A 220 -7.37 20.03 0.21
N VAL A 221 -7.74 20.99 -0.65
CA VAL A 221 -7.26 21.07 -2.03
C VAL A 221 -5.76 21.35 -2.10
N ASN A 222 -5.26 22.26 -1.27
CA ASN A 222 -3.82 22.54 -1.19
C ASN A 222 -3.02 21.32 -0.70
N GLU A 223 -3.57 20.54 0.23
CA GLU A 223 -2.96 19.30 0.69
C GLU A 223 -2.93 18.22 -0.39
N LEU A 224 -3.95 18.12 -1.26
CA LEU A 224 -3.88 17.26 -2.44
C LEU A 224 -2.70 17.61 -3.35
N ARG A 225 -2.37 18.90 -3.48
CA ARG A 225 -1.21 19.36 -4.26
C ARG A 225 0.12 19.03 -3.56
N ALA A 226 0.20 19.26 -2.25
CA ALA A 226 1.45 19.18 -1.49
C ALA A 226 1.82 17.76 -1.03
N LYS A 227 0.84 16.93 -0.66
CA LYS A 227 1.08 15.57 -0.17
C LYS A 227 1.25 14.62 -1.35
N MET A 228 2.34 13.86 -1.33
CA MET A 228 2.75 13.04 -2.47
C MET A 228 2.79 13.86 -3.78
N ALA A 229 3.40 15.05 -3.70
CA ALA A 229 3.55 16.04 -4.79
C ALA A 229 4.41 15.58 -5.98
N LYS A 230 4.75 14.29 -6.08
CA LYS A 230 5.27 13.68 -7.31
C LYS A 230 4.41 12.46 -7.65
N PRO A 231 3.15 12.65 -8.08
CA PRO A 231 2.20 11.55 -8.28
C PRO A 231 2.63 10.57 -9.40
N TRP A 232 3.55 10.99 -10.26
CA TRP A 232 3.85 10.38 -11.58
C TRP A 232 5.27 9.91 -11.75
N ASP A 233 6.11 9.95 -10.72
CA ASP A 233 7.50 9.56 -10.90
C ASP A 233 7.51 8.16 -11.53
N PRO A 234 7.96 8.01 -12.80
CA PRO A 234 7.85 6.74 -13.51
C PRO A 234 8.65 5.64 -12.81
N GLU A 235 9.61 6.02 -11.97
CA GLU A 235 10.36 5.11 -11.11
C GLU A 235 9.52 4.55 -9.95
N LEU A 236 8.47 5.27 -9.52
CA LEU A 236 7.57 4.88 -8.43
C LEU A 236 6.36 4.05 -8.91
N GLN A 237 5.97 4.17 -10.19
CA GLN A 237 4.84 3.42 -10.79
C GLN A 237 5.20 2.91 -12.21
N PRO A 238 6.18 2.00 -12.35
CA PRO A 238 6.71 1.61 -13.65
C PRO A 238 5.66 0.90 -14.52
N GLY A 239 5.60 1.31 -15.80
CA GLY A 239 4.71 0.71 -16.80
C GLY A 239 3.23 1.08 -16.65
N VAL A 240 2.89 2.05 -15.80
CA VAL A 240 1.52 2.52 -15.59
C VAL A 240 1.25 3.75 -16.50
N PRO A 241 0.40 3.63 -17.53
CA PRO A 241 0.09 4.74 -18.43
C PRO A 241 -0.97 5.65 -17.81
N LEU A 242 -0.55 6.61 -16.98
CA LEU A 242 -1.45 7.58 -16.34
C LEU A 242 -1.10 9.01 -16.77
N PRO A 243 -1.93 9.63 -17.64
CA PRO A 243 -1.80 11.07 -17.90
C PRO A 243 -2.23 11.92 -16.70
N PHE A 244 -2.94 11.34 -15.73
CA PHE A 244 -3.44 11.99 -14.52
C PHE A 244 -3.76 10.97 -13.42
N MET A 245 -3.99 11.47 -12.21
CA MET A 245 -4.40 10.71 -11.01
C MET A 245 -5.70 11.32 -10.55
N LEU A 246 -6.70 10.48 -10.32
CA LEU A 246 -7.97 10.93 -9.81
C LEU A 246 -7.83 11.30 -8.33
N ALA A 247 -8.55 12.31 -7.89
CA ALA A 247 -8.57 12.70 -6.49
C ALA A 247 -9.91 13.30 -6.09
N TYR A 248 -10.12 13.48 -4.79
CA TYR A 248 -11.20 14.31 -4.27
C TYR A 248 -10.75 15.08 -3.03
N ALA A 249 -11.34 16.25 -2.84
CA ALA A 249 -11.24 17.01 -1.60
C ALA A 249 -12.60 17.06 -0.93
N ALA A 250 -12.61 16.88 0.40
CA ALA A 250 -13.79 16.84 1.23
C ALA A 250 -13.59 17.75 2.45
N ALA A 251 -14.58 18.58 2.78
CA ALA A 251 -14.53 19.43 3.98
C ALA A 251 -15.93 19.64 4.55
N GLY A 252 -16.20 19.09 5.73
CA GLY A 252 -17.56 18.97 6.25
C GLY A 252 -18.49 18.30 5.22
N SER A 253 -19.57 19.00 4.84
CA SER A 253 -20.53 18.55 3.82
C SER A 253 -20.18 18.94 2.38
N LEU A 254 -19.00 19.50 2.11
CA LEU A 254 -18.53 19.79 0.76
C LEU A 254 -17.69 18.65 0.19
N LEU A 255 -17.87 18.35 -1.10
CA LEU A 255 -17.08 17.37 -1.85
C LEU A 255 -16.83 17.85 -3.28
N GLN A 256 -15.62 17.64 -3.81
CA GLN A 256 -15.33 17.86 -5.22
C GLN A 256 -14.25 16.90 -5.71
N PHE A 257 -14.37 16.44 -6.96
CA PHE A 257 -13.36 15.61 -7.61
C PHE A 257 -12.37 16.45 -8.41
N PHE A 258 -11.13 15.98 -8.43
CA PHE A 258 -10.00 16.60 -9.10
C PHE A 258 -9.23 15.58 -9.94
N ALA A 259 -8.59 16.06 -10.99
CA ALA A 259 -7.47 15.39 -11.62
C ALA A 259 -6.19 16.08 -11.16
N ILE A 260 -5.21 15.29 -10.79
CA ILE A 260 -3.86 15.79 -10.57
C ILE A 260 -3.12 15.52 -11.87
N GLU A 261 -2.27 16.44 -12.31
CA GLU A 261 -1.41 16.25 -13.48
C GLU A 261 -0.07 17.00 -13.31
N THR A 262 0.92 16.68 -14.14
CA THR A 262 2.13 17.50 -14.26
C THR A 262 2.00 18.44 -15.44
N SER A 263 2.27 19.72 -15.23
CA SER A 263 2.38 20.68 -16.32
C SER A 263 3.54 20.30 -17.24
N ALA A 264 3.26 20.02 -18.51
CA ALA A 264 4.28 19.71 -19.52
C ALA A 264 5.30 20.85 -19.71
N ALA A 265 4.94 22.10 -19.36
CA ALA A 265 5.80 23.27 -19.51
C ALA A 265 6.70 23.56 -18.31
N SER A 266 6.26 23.24 -17.09
CA SER A 266 6.97 23.62 -15.84
C SER A 266 7.42 22.43 -14.99
N GLY A 267 6.90 21.22 -15.23
CA GLY A 267 7.12 20.08 -14.35
C GLY A 267 6.36 20.17 -13.02
N ASP A 268 5.59 21.23 -12.79
CA ASP A 268 4.84 21.44 -11.56
C ASP A 268 3.55 20.62 -11.50
N VAL A 269 3.21 20.18 -10.29
CA VAL A 269 1.93 19.52 -10.02
C VAL A 269 0.79 20.52 -10.04
N GLN A 270 -0.20 20.21 -10.87
CA GLN A 270 -1.47 20.90 -11.00
C GLN A 270 -2.59 20.03 -10.42
N VAL A 271 -3.57 20.68 -9.77
CA VAL A 271 -4.78 20.04 -9.27
C VAL A 271 -5.95 20.72 -9.97
N VAL A 272 -6.55 20.02 -10.92
CA VAL A 272 -7.58 20.51 -11.83
C VAL A 272 -8.95 20.00 -11.37
N PRO A 273 -9.94 20.85 -11.11
CA PRO A 273 -11.29 20.38 -10.77
C PRO A 273 -11.93 19.68 -11.96
N ILE A 274 -12.50 18.49 -11.73
CA ILE A 274 -13.17 17.69 -12.77
C ILE A 274 -14.66 17.45 -12.46
N SER A 275 -15.16 17.93 -11.32
CA SER A 275 -16.59 17.94 -11.02
C SER A 275 -17.04 19.30 -10.48
N PRO A 276 -18.36 19.58 -10.46
CA PRO A 276 -18.92 20.61 -9.59
C PRO A 276 -18.55 20.36 -8.12
N LYS A 277 -18.59 21.43 -7.33
CA LYS A 277 -18.48 21.34 -5.87
C LYS A 277 -19.85 20.98 -5.30
N TYR A 278 -19.98 19.75 -4.82
CA TYR A 278 -21.22 19.22 -4.27
C TYR A 278 -21.40 19.67 -2.83
N ASP A 279 -22.57 20.25 -2.55
CA ASP A 279 -23.06 20.47 -1.20
C ASP A 279 -23.97 19.32 -0.78
N LEU A 280 -23.43 18.39 0.01
CA LEU A 280 -24.12 17.16 0.37
C LEU A 280 -25.30 17.38 1.32
N THR A 281 -25.49 18.59 1.86
CA THR A 281 -26.74 18.95 2.56
C THR A 281 -27.95 18.86 1.63
N LEU A 282 -27.75 19.08 0.33
CA LEU A 282 -28.78 19.03 -0.70
C LEU A 282 -28.98 17.62 -1.26
N PRO A 283 -30.22 17.10 -1.33
CA PRO A 283 -30.48 15.75 -1.84
C PRO A 283 -30.00 15.49 -3.27
N ALA A 284 -30.23 16.44 -4.19
CA ALA A 284 -29.75 16.33 -5.58
C ALA A 284 -28.23 16.16 -5.65
N HIS A 285 -27.48 16.98 -4.93
CA HIS A 285 -26.02 16.89 -4.90
C HIS A 285 -25.50 15.57 -4.30
N ARG A 286 -26.24 14.92 -3.39
CA ARG A 286 -25.87 13.58 -2.91
C ARG A 286 -25.99 12.53 -4.00
N VAL A 287 -27.05 12.58 -4.79
CA VAL A 287 -27.25 11.69 -5.93
C VAL A 287 -26.17 11.93 -6.99
N GLU A 288 -25.84 13.20 -7.27
CA GLU A 288 -24.80 13.55 -8.24
C GLU A 288 -23.39 13.16 -7.79
N ALA A 289 -23.04 13.40 -6.52
CA ALA A 289 -21.76 12.98 -5.97
C ALA A 289 -21.60 11.45 -5.98
N LEU A 290 -22.69 10.74 -5.69
CA LEU A 290 -22.75 9.28 -5.78
C LEU A 290 -22.55 8.81 -7.22
N HIS A 291 -23.28 9.41 -8.17
CA HIS A 291 -23.13 9.13 -9.60
C HIS A 291 -21.69 9.36 -10.07
N ALA A 292 -21.08 10.48 -9.71
CA ALA A 292 -19.69 10.78 -10.04
C ALA A 292 -18.73 9.74 -9.43
N THR A 293 -18.97 9.29 -8.20
CA THR A 293 -18.18 8.22 -7.56
C THR A 293 -18.28 6.90 -8.34
N CYS A 294 -19.47 6.55 -8.84
CA CYS A 294 -19.64 5.39 -9.71
C CYS A 294 -18.82 5.54 -11.00
N ASN A 295 -18.81 6.73 -11.61
CA ASN A 295 -18.00 7.00 -12.80
C ASN A 295 -16.48 6.99 -12.52
N VAL A 296 -16.02 7.48 -11.36
CA VAL A 296 -14.63 7.30 -10.90
C VAL A 296 -14.28 5.81 -10.92
N PHE A 297 -15.14 4.95 -10.38
CA PHE A 297 -14.88 3.52 -10.39
C PHE A 297 -14.88 2.90 -11.80
N ARG A 298 -15.75 3.36 -12.71
CA ARG A 298 -15.75 2.93 -14.12
C ARG A 298 -14.43 3.23 -14.83
N ILE A 299 -13.84 4.41 -14.54
CA ILE A 299 -12.53 4.80 -15.04
C ILE A 299 -11.45 3.90 -14.43
N LEU A 300 -11.41 3.77 -13.09
CA LEU A 300 -10.45 2.90 -12.39
C LEU A 300 -10.48 1.46 -12.91
N ARG A 301 -11.67 0.92 -13.19
CA ARG A 301 -11.87 -0.42 -13.74
C ARG A 301 -11.29 -0.56 -15.14
N HIS A 302 -11.45 0.45 -16.00
CA HIS A 302 -10.83 0.44 -17.32
C HIS A 302 -9.30 0.51 -17.20
N THR A 303 -8.78 1.44 -16.40
CA THR A 303 -7.32 1.59 -16.19
C THR A 303 -6.69 0.33 -15.63
N ALA A 304 -7.37 -0.40 -14.74
CA ALA A 304 -6.91 -1.67 -14.17
C ALA A 304 -6.54 -2.72 -15.22
N LEU A 305 -7.22 -2.72 -16.38
CA LEU A 305 -6.98 -3.70 -17.45
C LEU A 305 -5.65 -3.47 -18.16
N ALA A 306 -5.10 -2.26 -18.07
CA ALA A 306 -3.87 -1.85 -18.77
C ALA A 306 -2.64 -1.78 -17.84
N ILE A 307 -2.81 -2.02 -16.53
CA ILE A 307 -1.75 -1.84 -15.52
C ILE A 307 -1.01 -3.16 -15.25
N PRO A 308 0.33 -3.18 -15.27
CA PRO A 308 1.10 -4.32 -14.79
C PRO A 308 0.95 -4.47 -13.26
N ALA A 309 1.03 -5.70 -12.76
CA ALA A 309 1.08 -5.92 -11.32
C ALA A 309 2.36 -5.30 -10.74
N ILE A 310 2.21 -4.38 -9.78
CA ILE A 310 3.34 -3.75 -9.07
C ILE A 310 3.58 -4.53 -7.77
N ASP A 311 4.84 -4.83 -7.46
CA ASP A 311 5.17 -5.64 -6.28
C ASP A 311 4.92 -4.92 -4.95
N LEU A 312 5.09 -3.59 -4.91
CA LEU A 312 4.89 -2.77 -3.71
C LEU A 312 4.12 -1.49 -4.03
N GLY A 313 3.02 -1.26 -3.32
CA GLY A 313 2.15 -0.12 -3.58
C GLY A 313 2.67 1.19 -3.02
N LEU A 314 2.59 2.27 -3.82
CA LEU A 314 2.98 3.60 -3.37
C LEU A 314 2.10 4.04 -2.19
N GLY A 315 2.74 4.51 -1.10
CA GLY A 315 2.05 4.88 0.14
C GLY A 315 1.43 3.69 0.90
N GLN A 316 1.73 2.45 0.51
CA GLN A 316 1.39 1.24 1.27
C GLN A 316 2.12 1.26 2.61
N ARG A 317 1.33 1.27 3.68
CA ARG A 317 1.88 1.14 5.02
C ARG A 317 2.25 -0.33 5.22
N LEU A 318 3.54 -0.65 5.10
CA LEU A 318 4.05 -1.95 5.49
C LEU A 318 4.02 -2.01 7.03
N VAL A 319 2.89 -2.44 7.59
CA VAL A 319 2.71 -2.52 9.04
C VAL A 319 2.91 -3.97 9.48
N ALA A 320 4.13 -4.29 9.93
CA ALA A 320 4.27 -5.29 10.97
C ALA A 320 4.06 -4.58 12.31
N ARG A 321 3.13 -5.08 13.14
CA ARG A 321 2.97 -4.67 14.54
C ARG A 321 3.54 -5.79 15.40
N ASP A 322 4.30 -5.45 16.43
CA ASP A 322 4.57 -6.39 17.51
C ASP A 322 3.32 -6.58 18.38
N GLY A 323 3.38 -7.51 19.35
CA GLY A 323 2.29 -7.78 20.29
C GLY A 323 1.83 -6.58 21.12
N ASP A 324 2.60 -5.48 21.14
CA ASP A 324 2.35 -4.25 21.90
C ASP A 324 1.91 -3.06 21.01
N GLY A 325 1.72 -3.29 19.71
CA GLY A 325 1.15 -2.31 18.79
C GLY A 325 2.09 -1.20 18.32
N ARG A 326 3.42 -1.36 18.47
CA ARG A 326 4.42 -0.37 18.01
C ARG A 326 4.69 -0.52 16.50
N ILE A 327 5.01 0.61 15.85
CA ILE A 327 5.41 0.64 14.43
C ILE A 327 6.83 0.10 14.30
N VAL A 328 6.96 -1.01 13.58
CA VAL A 328 8.24 -1.68 13.36
C VAL A 328 9.06 -0.94 12.28
N ARG A 329 10.19 -0.32 12.68
CA ARG A 329 11.22 0.30 11.78
C ARG A 329 12.29 -0.71 11.33
N PHE A 330 11.96 -1.99 11.39
CA PHE A 330 12.88 -3.09 11.16
C PHE A 330 12.22 -4.19 10.32
N ILE A 331 13.01 -5.07 9.74
CA ILE A 331 12.54 -6.27 9.05
C ILE A 331 12.44 -7.38 10.10
N HIS A 332 11.26 -7.96 10.28
CA HIS A 332 11.09 -9.17 11.07
C HIS A 332 11.34 -10.38 10.15
N LYS A 333 12.49 -11.03 10.31
CA LYS A 333 12.82 -12.25 9.58
C LYS A 333 12.54 -13.45 10.46
N ARG A 334 11.83 -14.43 9.90
CA ARG A 334 11.50 -15.70 10.56
C ARG A 334 11.92 -16.87 9.69
N ILE A 335 12.59 -17.87 10.28
CA ILE A 335 12.92 -19.14 9.63
C ILE A 335 12.20 -20.26 10.40
N PRO A 336 11.11 -20.82 9.83
CA PRO A 336 10.39 -21.93 10.44
C PRO A 336 11.27 -23.18 10.53
N GLU A 337 11.04 -23.99 11.57
CA GLU A 337 11.72 -25.27 11.79
C GLU A 337 13.26 -25.12 11.82
N PHE A 338 13.78 -23.99 12.32
CA PHE A 338 15.20 -23.66 12.31
C PHE A 338 16.07 -24.78 12.91
N ARG A 339 15.63 -25.36 14.03
CA ARG A 339 16.34 -26.47 14.68
C ARG A 339 16.53 -27.69 13.76
N ALA A 340 15.54 -28.01 12.95
CA ALA A 340 15.63 -29.16 12.04
C ALA A 340 16.41 -28.80 10.76
N ARG A 341 16.13 -27.64 10.18
CA ARG A 341 16.61 -27.24 8.85
C ARG A 341 17.98 -26.56 8.84
N HIS A 342 18.39 -25.95 9.95
CA HIS A 342 19.69 -25.30 10.08
C HIS A 342 20.57 -26.03 11.10
N GLU A 343 20.16 -26.11 12.38
CA GLU A 343 21.01 -26.71 13.42
C GLU A 343 21.24 -28.20 13.14
N GLY A 344 20.17 -28.97 12.92
CA GLY A 344 20.22 -30.40 12.61
C GLY A 344 20.86 -30.72 11.26
N ALA A 345 20.86 -29.75 10.32
CA ALA A 345 21.54 -29.86 9.05
C ALA A 345 23.02 -29.44 9.11
N GLY A 346 23.49 -28.98 10.28
CA GLY A 346 24.85 -28.51 10.53
C GLY A 346 25.19 -27.18 9.86
N ILE A 347 24.19 -26.38 9.43
CA ILE A 347 24.40 -25.11 8.73
C ILE A 347 24.92 -24.05 9.71
N ASN A 348 24.10 -23.73 10.72
CA ASN A 348 24.42 -22.85 11.84
C ASN A 348 23.51 -23.16 13.03
N ASP A 349 24.05 -22.99 14.24
CA ASP A 349 23.24 -22.86 15.46
C ASP A 349 22.94 -21.40 15.80
N LEU A 350 22.04 -21.19 16.77
CA LEU A 350 21.68 -19.84 17.20
C LEU A 350 22.90 -19.04 17.70
N ALA A 351 23.80 -19.66 18.45
CA ALA A 351 24.96 -18.99 19.04
C ALA A 351 25.95 -18.51 17.97
N GLN A 352 26.13 -19.29 16.91
CA GLN A 352 26.92 -18.89 15.74
C GLN A 352 26.32 -17.67 15.04
N LEU A 353 24.99 -17.60 14.91
CA LEU A 353 24.32 -16.45 14.31
C LEU A 353 24.40 -15.20 15.20
N GLU A 354 24.22 -15.35 16.52
CA GLU A 354 24.44 -14.27 17.50
C GLU A 354 25.85 -13.69 17.37
N ALA A 355 26.86 -14.55 17.36
CA ALA A 355 28.26 -14.16 17.21
C ALA A 355 28.54 -13.46 15.86
N ALA A 356 27.92 -13.93 14.77
CA ALA A 356 28.10 -13.32 13.44
C ALA A 356 27.52 -11.90 13.37
N TYR A 357 26.31 -11.69 13.90
CA TYR A 357 25.68 -10.37 13.97
C TYR A 357 26.42 -9.43 14.94
N GLU A 358 26.95 -9.94 16.05
CA GLU A 358 27.78 -9.15 16.97
C GLU A 358 29.12 -8.75 16.33
N ALA A 359 29.79 -9.69 15.65
CA ALA A 359 31.09 -9.46 15.02
C ALA A 359 31.04 -8.42 13.88
N THR A 360 29.89 -8.29 13.23
CA THR A 360 29.64 -7.35 12.12
C THR A 360 28.85 -6.10 12.52
N ALA A 361 28.58 -5.93 13.81
CA ALA A 361 27.88 -4.77 14.33
C ALA A 361 28.61 -3.47 13.97
N GLY A 362 27.87 -2.53 13.38
CA GLY A 362 28.37 -1.22 12.95
C GLY A 362 29.23 -1.24 11.68
N GLN A 363 29.46 -2.40 11.04
CA GLN A 363 30.26 -2.49 9.83
C GLN A 363 29.49 -1.96 8.61
N PRO A 364 30.12 -1.11 7.77
CA PRO A 364 29.50 -0.63 6.55
C PRO A 364 29.27 -1.79 5.57
N GLY A 365 28.24 -1.68 4.74
CA GLY A 365 27.92 -2.71 3.75
C GLY A 365 27.23 -3.95 4.31
N VAL A 366 27.12 -4.15 5.63
CA VAL A 366 26.43 -5.30 6.25
C VAL A 366 25.12 -4.86 6.89
N ILE A 367 24.05 -5.65 6.76
CA ILE A 367 22.78 -5.42 7.47
C ILE A 367 22.97 -5.51 8.99
N GLN A 368 22.27 -4.65 9.74
CA GLN A 368 22.44 -4.55 11.18
C GLN A 368 21.22 -5.09 11.93
N VAL A 369 21.45 -5.59 13.14
CA VAL A 369 20.38 -5.90 14.09
C VAL A 369 19.71 -4.60 14.54
N TYR A 370 18.39 -4.61 14.64
CA TYR A 370 17.63 -3.48 15.17
C TYR A 370 17.83 -3.35 16.68
N THR A 371 18.39 -2.23 17.12
CA THR A 371 18.74 -1.97 18.54
C THR A 371 17.69 -1.16 19.31
N GLY A 372 16.55 -0.81 18.69
CA GLY A 372 15.53 0.05 19.31
C GLY A 372 14.59 -0.66 20.29
N GLY A 373 15.00 -1.79 20.87
CA GLY A 373 14.27 -2.60 21.86
C GLY A 373 15.13 -3.76 22.38
N SER A 374 14.67 -4.45 23.43
CA SER A 374 15.38 -5.61 24.04
C SER A 374 15.43 -6.85 23.15
N ASP A 375 14.60 -6.93 22.11
CA ASP A 375 14.33 -8.17 21.36
C ASP A 375 14.79 -8.07 19.89
N GLY A 376 15.89 -7.36 19.65
CA GLY A 376 16.41 -7.14 18.31
C GLY A 376 17.13 -8.35 17.72
N GLY A 377 17.98 -8.97 18.52
CA GLY A 377 18.94 -9.99 18.09
C GLY A 377 18.32 -11.31 17.64
N PRO A 378 19.16 -12.19 17.05
CA PRO A 378 18.82 -13.58 16.78
C PRO A 378 18.23 -14.24 18.03
N ARG A 379 17.12 -14.95 17.90
CA ARG A 379 16.51 -15.74 18.97
C ARG A 379 15.58 -16.82 18.42
N LEU A 380 15.15 -17.74 19.28
CA LEU A 380 14.09 -18.69 18.96
C LEU A 380 12.77 -18.26 19.62
N ASP A 381 11.66 -18.45 18.92
CA ASP A 381 10.32 -18.32 19.50
C ASP A 381 9.91 -19.59 20.29
N ALA A 382 8.72 -19.55 20.89
CA ALA A 382 8.18 -20.67 21.65
C ALA A 382 7.98 -21.95 20.83
N CYS A 383 7.89 -21.84 19.50
CA CYS A 383 7.76 -22.96 18.58
C CYS A 383 9.13 -23.49 18.10
N GLY A 384 10.23 -22.84 18.49
CA GLY A 384 11.58 -23.18 18.03
C GLY A 384 11.93 -22.61 16.65
N ASP A 385 11.18 -21.63 16.17
CA ASP A 385 11.49 -20.91 14.94
C ASP A 385 12.46 -19.79 15.21
N TYR A 386 13.39 -19.57 14.28
CA TYR A 386 14.35 -18.48 14.38
C TYR A 386 13.70 -17.15 14.03
N ILE A 387 14.02 -16.11 14.81
CA ILE A 387 13.57 -14.75 14.63
C ILE A 387 14.76 -13.79 14.77
N VAL A 388 14.87 -12.82 13.87
CA VAL A 388 15.78 -11.67 13.99
C VAL A 388 15.11 -10.40 13.46
N HIS A 389 15.41 -9.27 14.09
CA HIS A 389 14.93 -7.96 13.66
C HIS A 389 16.08 -7.16 13.04
N LEU A 390 15.93 -6.73 11.79
CA LEU A 390 17.02 -6.11 11.01
C LEU A 390 16.72 -4.66 10.61
N SER A 391 17.74 -3.81 10.54
CA SER A 391 17.65 -2.40 10.13
C SER A 391 18.95 -1.97 9.44
N PRO A 392 18.93 -1.06 8.46
CA PRO A 392 17.79 -0.36 7.86
C PRO A 392 16.98 -1.22 6.89
N VAL A 393 15.75 -0.79 6.58
CA VAL A 393 14.94 -1.38 5.51
C VAL A 393 15.42 -0.87 4.15
N GLY A 394 15.50 -1.75 3.16
CA GLY A 394 15.90 -1.42 1.79
C GLY A 394 15.13 -2.25 0.76
N ARG A 395 15.22 -1.84 -0.51
CA ARG A 395 14.63 -2.56 -1.64
C ARG A 395 15.49 -3.79 -1.96
N PRO A 396 14.93 -5.01 -1.94
CA PRO A 396 15.62 -6.21 -2.43
C PRO A 396 15.98 -6.06 -3.90
N ASN A 397 17.15 -6.59 -4.26
CA ASN A 397 17.57 -6.61 -5.64
C ASN A 397 17.31 -7.98 -6.27
N HIS A 398 16.82 -8.02 -7.52
CA HIS A 398 16.51 -9.27 -8.21
C HIS A 398 17.46 -9.57 -9.38
N GLY A 399 18.41 -8.68 -9.64
CA GLY A 399 19.39 -8.84 -10.71
C GLY A 399 20.41 -7.70 -10.74
N ALA A 400 21.34 -7.74 -11.69
CA ALA A 400 22.36 -6.70 -11.78
C ALA A 400 21.78 -5.34 -12.20
N PRO A 401 22.19 -4.22 -11.57
CA PRO A 401 21.80 -2.88 -12.03
C PRO A 401 22.20 -2.65 -13.49
N SER A 402 21.35 -1.94 -14.23
CA SER A 402 21.58 -1.61 -15.65
C SER A 402 22.69 -0.58 -15.81
N ALA A 403 22.75 0.42 -14.92
CA ALA A 403 23.80 1.44 -14.91
C ALA A 403 25.10 0.90 -14.31
N GLU A 404 26.22 1.09 -15.02
CA GLU A 404 27.55 0.63 -14.56
C GLU A 404 27.96 1.29 -13.24
N LEU A 405 27.66 2.58 -13.07
CA LEU A 405 27.97 3.30 -11.84
C LEU A 405 27.27 2.68 -10.61
N GLU A 406 25.99 2.31 -10.75
CA GLU A 406 25.25 1.66 -9.67
C GLU A 406 25.76 0.25 -9.41
N ARG A 407 26.13 -0.48 -10.46
CA ARG A 407 26.73 -1.82 -10.35
C ARG A 407 28.07 -1.76 -9.60
N LYS A 408 28.95 -0.82 -9.96
CA LYS A 408 30.22 -0.58 -9.26
C LYS A 408 29.98 -0.27 -7.77
N ALA A 409 29.02 0.59 -7.47
CA ALA A 409 28.66 0.92 -6.08
C ALA A 409 28.16 -0.30 -5.29
N ALA A 410 27.32 -1.14 -5.91
CA ALA A 410 26.80 -2.35 -5.27
C ALA A 410 27.91 -3.39 -5.03
N VAL A 411 28.77 -3.66 -6.02
CA VAL A 411 29.89 -4.61 -5.87
C VAL A 411 30.90 -4.10 -4.84
N ARG A 412 31.18 -2.79 -4.81
CA ARG A 412 32.03 -2.18 -3.78
C ARG A 412 31.48 -2.45 -2.38
N ALA A 413 30.18 -2.21 -2.15
CA ALA A 413 29.56 -2.44 -0.85
C ALA A 413 29.61 -3.92 -0.43
N VAL A 414 29.45 -4.85 -1.37
CA VAL A 414 29.64 -6.29 -1.10
C VAL A 414 31.07 -6.60 -0.70
N LEU A 415 32.07 -6.07 -1.40
CA LEU A 415 33.47 -6.29 -1.05
C LEU A 415 33.83 -5.66 0.32
N GLU A 416 33.25 -4.51 0.68
CA GLU A 416 33.37 -3.92 2.02
C GLU A 416 32.78 -4.84 3.10
N ALA A 417 31.58 -5.37 2.85
CA ALA A 417 30.91 -6.32 3.73
C ALA A 417 31.72 -7.62 3.91
N LEU A 418 32.24 -8.17 2.81
CA LEU A 418 33.08 -9.36 2.83
C LEU A 418 34.40 -9.10 3.55
N ALA A 419 35.05 -7.94 3.32
CA ALA A 419 36.25 -7.58 4.07
C ALA A 419 36.00 -7.54 5.58
N ALA A 420 34.84 -7.01 6.01
CA ALA A 420 34.45 -6.99 7.42
C ALA A 420 34.23 -8.39 7.99
N LEU A 421 33.54 -9.29 7.28
CA LEU A 421 33.37 -10.70 7.66
C LEU A 421 34.70 -11.44 7.71
N HIS A 422 35.50 -11.32 6.65
CA HIS A 422 36.78 -12.03 6.48
C HIS A 422 37.79 -11.64 7.56
N ALA A 423 37.79 -10.37 7.98
CA ALA A 423 38.62 -9.89 9.10
C ALA A 423 38.28 -10.54 10.45
N LYS A 424 37.09 -11.16 10.57
CA LYS A 424 36.64 -11.92 11.74
C LYS A 424 36.78 -13.43 11.54
N GLY A 425 37.37 -13.87 10.43
CA GLY A 425 37.45 -15.29 10.09
C GLY A 425 36.12 -15.90 9.64
N LEU A 426 35.15 -15.06 9.26
CA LEU A 426 33.82 -15.49 8.80
C LEU A 426 33.74 -15.45 7.27
N VAL A 427 32.92 -16.31 6.68
CA VAL A 427 32.55 -16.34 5.26
C VAL A 427 31.04 -16.26 5.10
N HIS A 428 30.55 -15.61 4.04
CA HIS A 428 29.12 -15.39 3.83
C HIS A 428 28.39 -16.62 3.25
N ARG A 429 29.04 -17.35 2.33
CA ARG A 429 28.55 -18.58 1.66
C ARG A 429 27.35 -18.45 0.72
N ASP A 430 26.61 -17.33 0.74
CA ASP A 430 25.50 -17.07 -0.19
C ASP A 430 25.56 -15.66 -0.85
N VAL A 431 26.67 -15.30 -1.49
CA VAL A 431 26.82 -13.99 -2.16
C VAL A 431 26.13 -13.98 -3.52
N ARG A 432 25.07 -13.20 -3.68
CA ARG A 432 24.29 -13.06 -4.93
C ARG A 432 23.37 -11.85 -4.92
N TRP A 433 22.87 -11.42 -6.09
CA TRP A 433 21.98 -10.25 -6.22
C TRP A 433 20.76 -10.26 -5.29
N PRO A 434 20.02 -11.39 -5.12
CA PRO A 434 18.93 -11.49 -4.14
C PRO A 434 19.29 -11.11 -2.70
N ASN A 435 20.57 -11.24 -2.33
CA ASN A 435 21.08 -10.97 -0.99
C ASN A 435 21.68 -9.56 -0.88
N LEU A 436 21.34 -8.65 -1.78
CA LEU A 436 21.64 -7.22 -1.67
C LEU A 436 20.36 -6.41 -1.54
N ILE A 437 20.40 -5.40 -0.66
CA ILE A 437 19.38 -4.37 -0.59
C ILE A 437 19.96 -2.99 -0.91
N ARG A 438 19.13 -2.12 -1.48
CA ARG A 438 19.43 -0.68 -1.61
C ARG A 438 18.54 0.13 -0.68
N THR A 439 19.15 0.91 0.20
CA THR A 439 18.42 1.79 1.13
C THR A 439 17.89 3.04 0.41
N ALA A 440 16.92 3.71 1.02
CA ALA A 440 16.39 4.98 0.52
C ALA A 440 17.45 6.11 0.40
N ARG A 441 18.55 6.00 1.15
CA ARG A 441 19.69 6.93 1.07
C ARG A 441 20.72 6.54 0.01
N GLY A 442 20.43 5.51 -0.79
CA GLY A 442 21.30 5.04 -1.88
C GLY A 442 22.42 4.09 -1.46
N ALA A 443 22.56 3.78 -0.16
CA ALA A 443 23.55 2.81 0.32
C ALA A 443 23.15 1.37 -0.01
N TRP A 444 24.13 0.54 -0.34
CA TRP A 444 23.97 -0.90 -0.61
C TRP A 444 24.41 -1.71 0.60
N LEU A 445 23.64 -2.75 0.94
CA LEU A 445 23.94 -3.64 2.06
C LEU A 445 23.77 -5.10 1.65
N LEU A 446 24.71 -5.94 2.07
CA LEU A 446 24.65 -7.40 2.05
C LEU A 446 23.76 -7.88 3.20
N ILE A 447 22.80 -8.75 2.90
CA ILE A 447 21.84 -9.35 3.83
C ILE A 447 22.01 -10.88 3.83
N ASP A 448 21.23 -11.55 4.69
CA ASP A 448 21.13 -13.03 4.75
C ASP A 448 22.36 -13.69 5.38
N LEU A 449 22.71 -13.28 6.61
CA LEU A 449 23.84 -13.83 7.36
C LEU A 449 23.58 -15.24 7.92
N GLU A 450 22.41 -15.82 7.67
CA GLU A 450 21.99 -17.10 8.22
C GLU A 450 22.76 -18.31 7.64
N HIS A 451 23.53 -18.08 6.58
CA HIS A 451 24.49 -19.03 6.02
C HIS A 451 25.96 -18.73 6.36
N VAL A 452 26.23 -17.66 7.10
CA VAL A 452 27.60 -17.30 7.50
C VAL A 452 28.24 -18.43 8.28
N GLY A 453 29.54 -18.65 8.17
CA GLY A 453 30.22 -19.45 9.17
C GLY A 453 31.72 -19.30 9.11
N ASP A 454 32.43 -20.15 9.85
CA ASP A 454 33.89 -20.05 9.93
C ASP A 454 34.56 -20.36 8.59
N ALA A 455 35.54 -19.54 8.24
CA ALA A 455 36.45 -19.76 7.13
C ALA A 455 37.31 -21.01 7.38
N GLY A 456 37.56 -21.78 6.32
CA GLY A 456 38.43 -22.97 6.40
C GLY A 456 37.77 -24.20 7.01
N ARG A 457 36.46 -24.16 7.27
CA ARG A 457 35.68 -25.33 7.69
C ARG A 457 35.06 -26.04 6.49
N SER A 458 34.81 -27.33 6.67
CA SER A 458 34.04 -28.13 5.71
C SER A 458 32.63 -27.56 5.60
N CYS A 459 32.17 -27.37 4.37
CA CYS A 459 30.85 -26.86 4.09
C CYS A 459 29.80 -27.96 4.32
N PRO A 460 28.75 -27.67 5.11
CA PRO A 460 27.60 -28.57 5.27
C PRO A 460 27.01 -28.99 3.92
N PRO A 461 26.76 -30.30 3.67
CA PRO A 461 26.17 -30.78 2.43
C PRO A 461 24.77 -30.21 2.14
N ALA A 462 24.07 -29.76 3.18
CA ALA A 462 22.73 -29.20 3.09
C ALA A 462 22.71 -27.74 2.59
N LEU A 463 23.86 -27.06 2.50
CA LEU A 463 23.91 -25.69 1.97
C LEU A 463 23.66 -25.69 0.45
N PRO A 464 22.69 -24.90 -0.05
CA PRO A 464 22.38 -24.85 -1.47
C PRO A 464 23.42 -24.01 -2.24
N LEU A 465 24.60 -24.58 -2.46
CA LEU A 465 25.70 -23.97 -3.23
C LEU A 465 25.51 -24.06 -4.76
N CYS A 466 24.32 -24.39 -5.25
CA CYS A 466 24.07 -24.72 -6.66
C CYS A 466 24.35 -23.57 -7.64
N HIS A 467 24.47 -22.34 -7.15
CA HIS A 467 24.57 -21.15 -7.99
C HIS A 467 26.00 -20.82 -8.43
N ALA A 468 27.05 -21.35 -7.80
CA ALA A 468 28.43 -20.92 -8.08
C ALA A 468 29.47 -22.09 -8.16
N PRO A 469 29.42 -22.98 -9.15
CA PRO A 469 30.27 -24.17 -9.19
C PRO A 469 31.77 -23.86 -9.07
N GLY A 470 32.50 -24.71 -8.33
CA GLY A 470 33.94 -24.57 -8.13
C GLY A 470 34.37 -23.58 -7.04
N MET A 471 33.44 -23.06 -6.23
CA MET A 471 33.79 -22.19 -5.10
C MET A 471 34.54 -22.93 -3.99
N LEU A 472 34.25 -24.22 -3.78
CA LEU A 472 34.86 -25.02 -2.72
C LEU A 472 36.31 -25.38 -3.04
N GLU A 473 37.11 -25.49 -1.99
CA GLU A 473 38.44 -26.06 -2.03
C GLU A 473 38.40 -27.59 -1.85
N ALA A 474 39.57 -28.24 -1.96
CA ALA A 474 39.71 -29.66 -1.71
C ALA A 474 39.16 -30.02 -0.31
N GLY A 475 38.41 -31.13 -0.22
CA GLY A 475 37.75 -31.53 1.03
C GLY A 475 36.46 -30.77 1.34
N SER A 476 35.82 -30.14 0.35
CA SER A 476 34.59 -29.36 0.51
C SER A 476 34.74 -28.17 1.46
N ILE A 477 35.95 -27.60 1.52
CA ILE A 477 36.26 -26.49 2.43
C ILE A 477 35.81 -25.17 1.80
N PHE A 478 35.17 -24.32 2.59
CA PHE A 478 34.78 -22.97 2.18
C PHE A 478 35.73 -21.94 2.81
N THR A 479 36.38 -21.10 1.99
CA THR A 479 37.36 -20.10 2.43
C THR A 479 36.90 -18.68 2.11
N THR A 480 37.62 -17.68 2.59
CA THR A 480 37.35 -16.27 2.25
C THR A 480 37.44 -16.04 0.73
N ALA A 481 38.34 -16.75 0.05
CA ALA A 481 38.44 -16.72 -1.40
C ALA A 481 37.21 -17.34 -2.10
N SER A 482 36.52 -18.29 -1.48
CA SER A 482 35.29 -18.86 -2.02
C SER A 482 34.16 -17.82 -2.16
N ASP A 483 34.01 -16.89 -1.21
CA ASP A 483 33.05 -15.77 -1.35
C ASP A 483 33.40 -14.87 -2.56
N LEU A 484 34.69 -14.66 -2.81
CA LEU A 484 35.16 -13.83 -3.93
C LEU A 484 34.94 -14.50 -5.29
N VAL A 485 35.03 -15.83 -5.36
CA VAL A 485 34.60 -16.60 -6.52
C VAL A 485 33.10 -16.36 -6.78
N MET A 486 32.26 -16.31 -5.73
CA MET A 486 30.85 -15.99 -5.87
C MET A 486 30.62 -14.56 -6.37
N VAL A 487 31.38 -13.55 -5.90
CA VAL A 487 31.33 -12.19 -6.46
C VAL A 487 31.58 -12.21 -7.97
N ALA A 488 32.62 -12.93 -8.41
CA ALA A 488 32.99 -13.02 -9.81
C ALA A 488 31.91 -13.69 -10.68
N GLN A 489 31.32 -14.78 -10.19
CA GLN A 489 30.33 -15.56 -10.92
C GLN A 489 28.91 -14.97 -10.85
N GLN A 490 28.51 -14.41 -9.71
CA GLN A 490 27.14 -13.93 -9.47
C GLN A 490 26.96 -12.44 -9.75
N LEU A 491 27.95 -11.61 -9.41
CA LEU A 491 27.80 -10.15 -9.47
C LEU A 491 28.50 -9.53 -10.67
N LEU A 492 29.61 -10.11 -11.10
CA LEU A 492 30.37 -9.62 -12.27
C LEU A 492 30.03 -10.34 -13.57
N SER A 493 29.19 -11.38 -13.55
CA SER A 493 28.77 -12.07 -14.78
C SER A 493 27.98 -11.11 -15.68
N GLY A 494 28.35 -11.09 -16.97
CA GLY A 494 27.72 -10.23 -17.98
C GLY A 494 28.09 -8.73 -17.90
N ALA A 495 28.96 -8.30 -16.99
CA ALA A 495 29.53 -6.96 -17.04
C ALA A 495 30.59 -6.86 -18.18
N PRO A 496 30.45 -5.93 -19.14
CA PRO A 496 31.39 -5.81 -20.24
C PRO A 496 32.62 -4.96 -19.87
N GLY A 497 33.79 -5.32 -20.39
CA GLY A 497 34.98 -4.45 -20.39
C GLY A 497 36.24 -5.11 -19.84
N PRO A 498 37.43 -4.68 -20.31
CA PRO A 498 38.69 -5.36 -20.01
C PRO A 498 39.05 -5.33 -18.51
N LEU A 499 38.78 -4.22 -17.82
CA LEU A 499 39.07 -4.09 -16.39
C LEU A 499 38.16 -4.96 -15.51
N VAL A 500 36.88 -5.11 -15.89
CA VAL A 500 35.98 -6.00 -15.13
C VAL A 500 36.27 -7.47 -15.44
N ASP A 501 36.70 -7.77 -16.66
CA ASP A 501 37.15 -9.12 -17.05
C ASP A 501 38.41 -9.52 -16.28
N GLU A 502 39.38 -8.62 -16.15
CA GLU A 502 40.58 -8.80 -15.33
C GLU A 502 40.23 -9.04 -13.86
N LEU A 503 39.41 -8.17 -13.26
CA LEU A 503 38.96 -8.34 -11.87
C LEU A 503 38.27 -9.70 -11.68
N ARG A 504 37.36 -10.06 -12.60
CA ARG A 504 36.64 -11.34 -12.55
C ARG A 504 37.60 -12.53 -12.58
N GLN A 505 38.59 -12.51 -13.47
CA GLN A 505 39.60 -13.56 -13.57
C GLN A 505 40.45 -13.66 -12.30
N GLN A 506 40.89 -12.52 -11.75
CA GLN A 506 41.71 -12.49 -10.53
C GLN A 506 40.94 -13.04 -9.32
N LEU A 507 39.65 -12.71 -9.18
CA LEU A 507 38.77 -13.25 -8.13
C LEU A 507 38.49 -14.75 -8.32
N GLN A 508 38.23 -15.21 -9.55
CA GLN A 508 38.06 -16.64 -9.87
C GLN A 508 39.33 -17.46 -9.60
N ALA A 509 40.49 -16.88 -9.89
CA ALA A 509 41.79 -17.47 -9.60
C ALA A 509 42.18 -17.38 -8.12
N ARG A 510 41.34 -16.80 -7.25
CA ARG A 510 41.59 -16.63 -5.80
C ARG A 510 42.87 -15.84 -5.50
N SER A 511 43.23 -14.91 -6.40
CA SER A 511 44.48 -14.15 -6.34
C SER A 511 44.38 -12.83 -5.57
N LEU A 512 43.16 -12.43 -5.19
CA LEU A 512 42.90 -11.23 -4.43
C LEU A 512 42.10 -11.57 -3.16
N THR A 513 42.35 -10.80 -2.11
CA THR A 513 41.45 -10.64 -0.96
C THR A 513 40.37 -9.59 -1.26
N ALA A 514 39.33 -9.52 -0.41
CA ALA A 514 38.29 -8.50 -0.56
C ALA A 514 38.85 -7.06 -0.47
N VAL A 515 39.86 -6.85 0.40
CA VAL A 515 40.52 -5.55 0.59
C VAL A 515 41.34 -5.16 -0.64
N GLU A 516 42.08 -6.09 -1.24
CA GLU A 516 42.84 -5.83 -2.48
C GLU A 516 41.90 -5.59 -3.67
N ALA A 517 40.80 -6.34 -3.75
CA ALA A 517 39.80 -6.16 -4.80
C ALA A 517 39.16 -4.76 -4.77
N LEU A 518 38.94 -4.18 -3.59
CA LEU A 518 38.44 -2.79 -3.44
C LEU A 518 39.37 -1.73 -4.03
N GLN A 519 40.66 -2.05 -4.18
CA GLN A 519 41.68 -1.16 -4.77
C GLN A 519 41.83 -1.35 -6.29
N HIS A 520 41.10 -2.29 -6.89
CA HIS A 520 41.21 -2.60 -8.32
C HIS A 520 40.83 -1.40 -9.20
N ALA A 521 41.56 -1.22 -10.30
CA ALA A 521 41.41 -0.07 -11.20
C ALA A 521 39.99 0.08 -11.78
N TRP A 522 39.24 -1.02 -11.91
CA TRP A 522 37.84 -1.02 -12.36
C TRP A 522 36.97 -0.04 -11.57
N PHE A 523 37.17 0.08 -10.25
CA PHE A 523 36.36 0.97 -9.42
C PHE A 523 36.70 2.46 -9.55
N SER A 524 37.91 2.77 -10.03
CA SER A 524 38.37 4.15 -10.23
C SER A 524 38.21 4.60 -11.70
N HIS A 525 37.95 3.66 -12.61
CA HIS A 525 37.69 3.95 -14.01
C HIS A 525 36.29 4.57 -14.17
N PRO A 526 36.14 5.70 -14.89
CA PRO A 526 34.84 6.26 -15.18
C PRO A 526 33.95 5.25 -15.95
N PRO A 527 32.63 5.28 -15.74
CA PRO A 527 31.68 4.44 -16.49
C PRO A 527 31.61 4.80 -17.97
#